data_AF-A0A7J3TU23-F1
#
_entry.id   AF-A0A7J3TU23-F1
#
_cell.length_a   1.000
_cell.length_b   1.000
_cell.length_c   1.000
_cell.angle_alpha   90.00
_cell.angle_beta   90.00
_cell.angle_gamma   90.00
#
_symmetry.space_group_name_H-M   'P 1'
#
loop_
_entity.id
_entity.type
_entity.pdbx_description
1 polymer ?
#
loop_
_entity_poly.entity_id
_entity_poly.type
_entity_poly.pdbx_seq_one_letter_code
_entity_poly.pdbx_strand_id
1 'polypeptide(L)' 'MAKVVQKGKKKRKPRKSSERWKKYKPGEKLERVAKFCPRCGPGVFLAEMKDRVFCGRCHYTEFKGKSEINKGEK' A
#
# COMPACT_ATOMS: atom_id res chain seq x y z
N MET A 1 -1.23 -36.88 38.90
CA MET A 1 -0.64 -36.57 37.59
C MET A 1 -1.55 -35.57 36.88
N ALA A 2 -1.17 -34.29 36.81
CA ALA A 2 -2.02 -33.24 36.24
C ALA A 2 -2.02 -33.33 34.70
N LYS A 3 -3.21 -33.46 34.10
CA LYS A 3 -3.40 -33.44 32.65
C LYS A 3 -3.09 -32.05 32.10
N VAL A 4 -2.03 -31.91 31.31
CA VAL A 4 -1.72 -30.69 30.56
C VAL A 4 -2.77 -30.51 29.46
N VAL A 5 -3.71 -29.59 29.65
CA VAL A 5 -4.72 -29.25 28.64
C VAL A 5 -4.02 -28.52 27.50
N GLN A 6 -3.82 -29.21 26.38
CA GLN A 6 -3.27 -28.62 25.16
C GLN A 6 -4.27 -27.61 24.59
N LYS A 7 -3.99 -26.31 24.77
CA LYS A 7 -4.76 -25.24 24.13
C LYS A 7 -4.63 -25.36 22.61
N GLY A 8 -5.74 -25.65 21.93
CA GLY A 8 -5.81 -25.82 20.47
C GLY A 8 -5.28 -24.60 19.71
N LYS A 9 -4.59 -24.84 18.59
CA LYS A 9 -4.02 -23.79 17.73
C LYS A 9 -5.14 -22.90 17.18
N LYS A 10 -5.10 -21.60 17.48
CA LYS A 10 -6.06 -20.61 16.93
C LYS A 10 -6.04 -20.66 15.40
N LYS A 11 -7.21 -20.78 14.77
CA LYS A 11 -7.36 -20.74 13.31
C LYS A 11 -6.86 -19.38 12.78
N ARG A 12 -5.92 -19.42 11.82
CA ARG A 12 -5.41 -18.21 11.16
C ARG A 12 -6.41 -17.74 10.11
N LYS A 13 -6.68 -16.43 10.07
CA LYS A 13 -7.47 -15.82 9.00
C LYS A 13 -6.67 -15.83 7.69
N PRO A 14 -7.31 -16.11 6.53
CA PRO A 14 -6.65 -16.04 5.24
C PRO A 14 -6.26 -14.59 4.90
N ARG A 15 -5.10 -14.43 4.26
CA ARG A 15 -4.64 -13.12 3.77
C ARG A 15 -5.30 -12.83 2.43
N LYS A 16 -5.75 -11.59 2.22
CA LYS A 16 -6.22 -11.14 0.90
C LYS A 16 -5.04 -11.04 -0.07
N SER A 17 -5.29 -11.42 -1.33
CA SER A 17 -4.31 -11.30 -2.40
C SER A 17 -3.94 -9.84 -2.67
N SER A 18 -2.72 -9.59 -3.13
CA SER A 18 -2.27 -8.23 -3.43
C SER A 18 -2.89 -7.72 -4.73
N GLU A 19 -3.75 -6.72 -4.65
CA GLU A 19 -4.45 -6.11 -5.79
C GLU A 19 -3.57 -5.10 -6.56
N ARG A 20 -2.31 -5.46 -6.85
CA ARG A 20 -1.34 -4.58 -7.52
C ARG A 20 -1.77 -4.20 -8.94
N TRP A 21 -2.51 -5.07 -9.59
CA TRP A 21 -3.04 -4.89 -10.96
C TRP A 21 -3.92 -3.64 -11.10
N LYS A 22 -4.62 -3.23 -10.04
CA LYS A 22 -5.46 -2.01 -10.04
C LYS A 22 -4.68 -0.71 -10.29
N LYS A 23 -3.36 -0.72 -10.07
CA LYS A 23 -2.49 0.46 -10.28
C LYS A 23 -2.05 0.64 -11.74
N TYR A 24 -2.41 -0.29 -12.60
CA TYR A 24 -2.16 -0.25 -14.04
C TYR A 24 -3.49 -0.05 -14.76
N LYS A 25 -3.58 0.98 -15.62
CA LYS A 25 -4.73 1.15 -16.51
C LYS A 25 -4.36 0.58 -17.88
N PRO A 26 -5.13 -0.39 -18.41
CA PRO A 26 -4.95 -0.84 -19.79
C PRO A 26 -5.55 0.18 -20.77
N GLY A 27 -4.75 0.58 -21.77
CA GLY A 27 -5.10 1.43 -22.91
C GLY A 27 -4.11 1.16 -24.06
N GLU A 28 -4.09 1.98 -25.12
CA GLU A 28 -3.14 1.84 -26.25
C GLU A 28 -1.67 1.97 -25.83
N LYS A 29 -1.40 2.70 -24.73
CA LYS A 29 -0.10 2.78 -24.07
C LYS A 29 -0.30 2.45 -22.59
N LEU A 30 0.63 1.70 -22.01
CA LEU A 30 0.56 1.28 -20.60
C LEU A 30 0.77 2.50 -19.68
N GLU A 31 -0.33 3.13 -19.27
CA GLU A 31 -0.30 4.28 -18.36
C GLU A 31 -0.13 3.82 -16.90
N ARG A 32 0.98 4.23 -16.29
CA ARG A 32 1.30 3.95 -14.90
C ARG A 32 0.66 5.04 -14.04
N VAL A 33 -0.43 4.71 -13.35
CA VAL A 33 -1.27 5.69 -12.63
C VAL A 33 -0.59 6.24 -11.37
N ALA A 34 0.26 5.44 -10.73
CA ALA A 34 0.85 5.79 -9.43
C ALA A 34 2.32 6.19 -9.52
N LYS A 35 2.71 7.18 -8.70
CA LYS A 35 4.11 7.64 -8.56
C LYS A 35 5.03 6.49 -8.12
N PHE A 36 6.21 6.42 -8.72
CA PHE A 36 7.26 5.48 -8.32
C PHE A 36 8.15 6.08 -7.23
N CYS A 37 8.66 5.21 -6.36
CA CYS A 37 9.62 5.65 -5.36
C CYS A 37 10.97 5.96 -6.03
N PRO A 38 11.54 7.17 -5.83
CA PRO A 38 12.83 7.55 -6.43
C PRO A 38 13.99 6.72 -5.89
N ARG A 39 13.85 6.12 -4.70
CA ARG A 39 14.86 5.28 -4.06
C ARG A 39 14.74 3.79 -4.38
N CYS A 40 13.55 3.29 -4.68
CA CYS A 40 13.33 1.86 -4.94
C CYS A 40 13.24 1.52 -6.43
N GLY A 41 13.14 2.51 -7.30
CA GLY A 41 13.10 2.31 -8.74
C GLY A 41 11.74 1.84 -9.29
N PRO A 42 11.70 1.50 -10.59
CA PRO A 42 10.47 1.15 -11.29
C PRO A 42 9.86 -0.14 -10.70
N GLY A 43 8.53 -0.12 -10.49
CA GLY A 43 7.77 -1.25 -9.95
C GLY A 43 7.38 -1.13 -8.47
N VAL A 44 7.97 -0.18 -7.72
CA VAL A 44 7.53 0.13 -6.35
C VAL A 44 6.66 1.38 -6.35
N PHE A 45 5.36 1.16 -6.24
CA PHE A 45 4.39 2.25 -6.13
C PHE A 45 4.39 2.84 -4.73
N LEU A 46 4.37 4.16 -4.69
CA LEU A 46 4.05 4.89 -3.48
C LEU A 46 2.56 4.70 -3.14
N ALA A 47 2.26 4.66 -1.84
CA ALA A 47 0.91 4.64 -1.31
C ALA A 47 0.46 6.07 -1.05
N GLU A 48 -0.56 6.50 -1.78
CA GLU A 48 -1.16 7.82 -1.58
C GLU A 48 -2.15 7.74 -0.42
N MET A 49 -1.81 8.42 0.68
CA MET A 49 -2.70 8.74 1.78
C MET A 49 -3.09 10.22 1.70
N LYS A 50 -4.05 10.64 2.52
CA LYS A 50 -4.58 12.02 2.55
C LYS A 50 -3.46 13.05 2.78
N ASP A 51 -2.60 12.79 3.77
CA ASP A 51 -1.59 13.76 4.22
C ASP A 51 -0.17 13.41 3.74
N ARG A 52 0.03 12.20 3.22
CA ARG A 52 1.37 11.68 2.92
C ARG A 52 1.39 10.67 1.79
N VAL A 53 2.56 10.53 1.22
CA VAL A 53 2.90 9.53 0.22
C VAL A 53 3.96 8.63 0.84
N PHE A 54 3.70 7.31 0.90
CA PHE A 54 4.54 6.37 1.64
C PHE A 54 5.05 5.22 0.77
N CYS A 55 6.34 4.93 0.84
CA CYS A 55 6.93 3.75 0.23
C CYS A 55 7.01 2.59 1.22
N GLY A 56 6.26 1.51 0.96
CA GLY A 56 6.29 0.30 1.80
C GLY A 56 7.57 -0.54 1.72
N ARG A 57 8.55 -0.19 0.85
CA ARG A 57 9.82 -0.91 0.72
C ARG A 57 10.98 -0.21 1.43
N CYS A 58 11.14 1.10 1.24
CA CYS A 58 12.22 1.89 1.84
C CYS A 58 11.79 2.85 2.95
N HIS A 59 10.51 2.81 3.34
CA HIS A 59 9.92 3.73 4.34
C HIS A 59 10.05 5.21 4.00
N TYR A 60 10.24 5.56 2.72
CA TYR A 60 10.19 6.95 2.30
C TYR A 60 8.81 7.54 2.51
N THR A 61 8.74 8.67 3.21
CA THR A 61 7.54 9.47 3.39
C THR A 61 7.74 10.86 2.84
N GLU A 62 6.87 11.27 1.93
CA GLU A 62 6.69 12.67 1.56
C GLU A 62 5.36 13.15 2.14
N PHE A 63 5.36 14.29 2.81
CA PHE A 63 4.11 14.91 3.28
C PHE A 63 3.65 15.90 2.23
N LYS A 64 2.39 15.77 1.79
CA LYS A 64 1.80 16.81 0.95
C LYS A 64 1.51 17.99 1.87
N GLY A 65 2.11 19.14 1.59
CA GLY A 65 1.88 20.35 2.37
C GLY A 65 0.39 20.71 2.39
N LYS A 66 -0.05 21.39 3.44
CA LYS A 66 -1.45 21.84 3.64
C LYS A 66 -2.04 22.65 2.47
N SER A 67 -1.21 23.13 1.54
CA SER A 67 -1.62 23.88 0.34
C SER A 67 -2.36 23.05 -0.72
N GLU A 68 -2.22 21.71 -0.75
CA GLU A 68 -2.86 20.85 -1.77
C GLU A 68 -4.12 20.11 -1.29
N ILE A 69 -4.45 20.19 0.02
CA ILE A 69 -5.51 19.40 0.66
C ILE A 69 -6.93 19.89 0.26
N ASN A 70 -7.07 21.13 -0.22
CA ASN A 70 -8.36 21.77 -0.55
C ASN A 70 -8.87 21.59 -2.00
N LYS A 71 -8.26 20.73 -2.84
CA LYS A 71 -8.69 20.56 -4.25
C LYS A 71 -9.63 19.37 -4.51
N GLY A 72 -10.06 18.65 -3.48
CA GLY A 72 -10.87 17.43 -3.61
C GLY A 72 -12.31 17.49 -3.09
N GLU A 73 -12.77 18.65 -2.62
CA GLU A 73 -14.19 18.90 -2.32
C GLU A 73 -14.76 19.87 -3.36
N LYS A 74 -15.22 19.32 -4.48
CA LYS A 74 -16.31 19.84 -5.30
C LYS A 74 -16.89 18.73 -6.15
#